data_AF-A0A817MGB2-F1
#
_entry.id   AF-A0A817MGB2-F1
#
_cell.length_a   1.000
_cell.length_b   1.000
_cell.length_c   1.000
_cell.angle_alpha   90.00
_cell.angle_beta   90.00
_cell.angle_gamma   90.00
#
_symmetry.space_group_name_H-M   'P 1'
#
loop_
_entity.id
_entity.type
_entity.pdbx_description
1 polymer ?
#
loop_
_entity_poly.entity_id
_entity_poly.type
_entity_poly.pdbx_seq_one_letter_code
_entity_poly.pdbx_strand_id
1 'polypeptide(L)'
;PIVCKLYVGQRVVVAFNIACGFCEYCQRQEYAVCDTIYSSKLQEKLHQQKKVTLFGHSCLKSAGLGGQAEYIRVPFADINCLPIPNDVPDDKALYLSDIIPTAFHGCHIGNVKEGSIVAIWSLGPIGLLQARWCQILGAKRIIGIDYVPKRLKIAHQSLQIETINVKECDTMKTLLEMVPGGADCSLQAVDFNYSKSLLYKDERSLQSTADVDILTEIIACTRKCGTISIIGDYNNVINHIPIRLIMEKNLRIIGGQSHTQKYWPTCLHKVLSGEIDPTFIITHSFNINHLSNYYEQLIDEETLKCFIQVQN
;
A
#
# COMPACT_ATOMS: atom_id res chain seq x y z
N PRO A 1 -2.78 -16.82 -26.42
CA PRO A 1 -3.91 -16.16 -25.70
C PRO A 1 -4.53 -15.09 -26.60
N ILE A 2 -5.80 -15.25 -26.94
CA ILE A 2 -6.61 -14.26 -27.67
C ILE A 2 -7.16 -13.30 -26.61
N VAL A 3 -7.03 -11.99 -26.82
CA VAL A 3 -7.64 -10.96 -25.97
C VAL A 3 -9.10 -10.82 -26.39
N CYS A 4 -10.03 -11.02 -25.46
CA CYS A 4 -11.45 -11.13 -25.77
C CYS A 4 -12.31 -10.04 -25.10
N LYS A 5 -11.82 -9.39 -24.05
CA LYS A 5 -12.60 -8.38 -23.28
C LYS A 5 -12.25 -6.94 -23.64
N LEU A 6 -11.23 -6.74 -24.47
CA LEU A 6 -10.70 -5.42 -24.81
C LEU A 6 -10.73 -5.19 -26.32
N TYR A 7 -10.78 -3.91 -26.71
CA TYR A 7 -10.69 -3.48 -28.11
C TYR A 7 -9.67 -2.35 -28.29
N VAL A 8 -9.20 -2.16 -29.52
CA VAL A 8 -8.23 -1.11 -29.86
C VAL A 8 -8.85 0.27 -29.61
N GLY A 9 -8.14 1.13 -28.89
CA GLY A 9 -8.60 2.47 -28.51
C GLY A 9 -9.35 2.53 -27.17
N GLN A 10 -9.56 1.39 -26.50
CA GLN A 10 -10.16 1.38 -25.17
C GLN A 10 -9.18 1.90 -24.11
N ARG A 11 -9.64 2.83 -23.28
CA ARG A 11 -8.89 3.31 -22.12
C ARG A 11 -8.89 2.26 -21.01
N VAL A 12 -7.70 1.96 -20.48
CA VAL A 12 -7.52 0.96 -19.43
C VAL A 12 -6.53 1.41 -18.37
N VAL A 13 -6.71 0.91 -17.16
CA VAL A 13 -5.71 0.95 -16.08
C VAL A 13 -5.13 -0.45 -15.89
N VAL A 14 -3.82 -0.54 -15.71
CA VAL A 14 -3.10 -1.83 -15.61
C VAL A 14 -2.76 -2.12 -14.15
N ALA A 15 -3.03 -3.34 -13.67
CA ALA A 15 -2.61 -3.76 -12.34
C ALA A 15 -1.08 -3.78 -12.23
N PHE A 16 -0.53 -3.36 -11.08
CA PHE A 16 0.92 -3.43 -10.85
C PHE A 16 1.45 -4.89 -10.79
N ASN A 17 0.64 -5.81 -10.27
CA ASN A 17 0.92 -7.24 -10.18
C ASN A 17 0.33 -8.00 -11.37
N ILE A 18 1.11 -8.89 -11.97
CA ILE A 18 0.68 -9.64 -13.16
C ILE A 18 0.09 -11.00 -12.74
N ALA A 19 -1.16 -11.23 -13.12
CA ALA A 19 -1.88 -12.49 -12.90
C ALA A 19 -2.17 -13.23 -14.21
N CYS A 20 -2.17 -14.56 -14.17
CA CYS A 20 -2.43 -15.39 -15.35
C CYS A 20 -3.92 -15.69 -15.58
N GLY A 21 -4.74 -15.65 -14.53
CA GLY A 21 -6.18 -15.91 -14.58
C GLY A 21 -6.60 -17.38 -14.55
N PHE A 22 -5.66 -18.34 -14.59
CA PHE A 22 -6.00 -19.77 -14.69
C PHE A 22 -5.30 -20.70 -13.69
N CYS A 23 -4.23 -20.26 -12.99
CA CYS A 23 -3.64 -21.07 -11.93
C CYS A 23 -4.56 -21.13 -10.71
N GLU A 24 -4.33 -22.09 -9.81
CA GLU A 24 -5.15 -22.31 -8.61
C GLU A 24 -5.35 -21.02 -7.79
N TYR A 25 -4.28 -20.25 -7.55
CA TYR A 25 -4.35 -18.97 -6.85
C TYR A 25 -5.21 -17.94 -7.59
N CYS A 26 -5.05 -17.82 -8.91
CA CYS A 26 -5.88 -16.90 -9.71
C CYS A 26 -7.36 -17.31 -9.71
N GLN A 27 -7.66 -18.62 -9.72
CA GLN A 27 -9.03 -19.13 -9.61
C GLN A 27 -9.66 -18.78 -8.24
N ARG A 28 -8.85 -18.72 -7.17
CA ARG A 28 -9.25 -18.20 -5.85
C ARG A 28 -9.25 -16.67 -5.73
N GLN A 29 -8.93 -15.94 -6.80
CA GLN A 29 -8.76 -14.48 -6.81
C GLN A 29 -7.61 -13.98 -5.92
N GLU A 30 -6.61 -14.82 -5.66
CA GLU A 30 -5.38 -14.53 -4.91
C GLU A 30 -4.29 -14.05 -5.88
N TYR A 31 -4.60 -13.00 -6.65
CA TYR A 31 -3.80 -12.56 -7.80
C TYR A 31 -2.37 -12.12 -7.46
N ALA A 32 -2.13 -11.71 -6.22
CA ALA A 32 -0.82 -11.26 -5.77
C ALA A 32 0.16 -12.40 -5.44
N VAL A 33 -0.30 -13.65 -5.53
CA VAL A 33 0.52 -14.86 -5.35
C VAL A 33 0.38 -15.79 -6.56
N CYS A 34 0.22 -15.21 -7.75
CA CYS A 34 0.12 -15.97 -9.00
C CYS A 34 1.40 -16.76 -9.29
N ASP A 35 1.25 -18.07 -9.51
CA ASP A 35 2.37 -19.04 -9.62
C ASP A 35 2.91 -19.26 -11.06
N THR A 36 2.36 -18.56 -12.06
CA THR A 36 2.64 -18.88 -13.48
C THR A 36 3.64 -17.95 -14.16
N ILE A 37 3.93 -16.78 -13.60
CA ILE A 37 4.74 -15.77 -14.31
C ILE A 37 6.15 -15.72 -13.73
N TYR A 38 7.13 -15.71 -14.63
CA TYR A 38 8.59 -15.57 -14.43
C TYR A 38 9.05 -15.37 -12.98
N SER A 39 9.20 -16.43 -12.18
CA SER A 39 10.06 -16.37 -11.00
C SER A 39 11.49 -16.68 -11.41
N SER A 40 12.47 -15.92 -10.92
CA SER A 40 13.86 -16.35 -11.05
C SER A 40 14.06 -17.61 -10.20
N LYS A 41 14.80 -18.62 -10.69
CA LYS A 41 15.11 -19.85 -9.92
C LYS A 41 15.77 -19.53 -8.57
N LEU A 42 16.48 -18.40 -8.49
CA LEU A 42 17.08 -17.90 -7.26
C LEU A 42 16.01 -17.45 -6.24
N GLN A 43 14.96 -16.76 -6.67
CA GLN A 43 13.87 -16.35 -5.78
C GLN A 43 13.04 -17.53 -5.28
N GLU A 44 12.76 -18.50 -6.15
CA GLU A 44 12.05 -19.72 -5.76
C GLU A 44 12.82 -20.45 -4.65
N LYS A 45 14.16 -20.48 -4.74
CA LYS A 45 15.02 -21.04 -3.69
C LYS A 45 14.99 -20.22 -2.39
N LEU A 46 14.99 -18.90 -2.47
CA LEU A 46 14.99 -18.02 -1.28
C LEU A 46 13.64 -18.01 -0.55
N HIS A 47 12.53 -18.01 -1.28
CA HIS A 47 11.18 -17.92 -0.73
C HIS A 47 10.50 -19.28 -0.56
N GLN A 48 11.14 -20.38 -0.98
CA GLN A 48 10.59 -21.74 -1.03
C GLN A 48 9.33 -21.88 -1.91
N GLN A 49 8.91 -20.79 -2.58
CA GLN A 49 7.74 -20.67 -3.44
C GLN A 49 8.04 -19.64 -4.54
N LYS A 50 7.32 -19.72 -5.65
CA LYS A 50 7.43 -18.70 -6.69
C LYS A 50 6.81 -17.39 -6.22
N LYS A 51 7.41 -16.28 -6.64
CA LYS A 51 6.91 -14.93 -6.36
C LYS A 51 6.16 -14.41 -7.58
N VAL A 52 5.10 -13.64 -7.33
CA VAL A 52 4.38 -12.91 -8.38
C VAL A 52 5.33 -11.96 -9.13
N THR A 53 5.06 -11.78 -10.41
CA THR A 53 5.77 -10.80 -11.25
C THR A 53 5.11 -9.43 -11.12
N LEU A 54 5.92 -8.39 -10.94
CA LEU A 54 5.48 -7.00 -10.88
C LEU A 54 6.09 -6.22 -12.04
N PHE A 55 5.37 -5.24 -12.60
CA PHE A 55 5.93 -4.36 -13.62
C PHE A 55 7.01 -3.45 -13.03
N GLY A 56 8.18 -3.37 -13.68
CA GLY A 56 9.23 -2.39 -13.37
C GLY A 56 9.96 -2.61 -12.03
N HIS A 57 9.83 -3.78 -11.40
CA HIS A 57 10.39 -4.01 -10.06
C HIS A 57 11.71 -4.81 -10.10
N SER A 58 12.84 -4.12 -9.87
CA SER A 58 14.25 -4.56 -9.69
C SER A 58 14.79 -5.71 -10.55
N CYS A 59 15.95 -5.46 -11.14
CA CYS A 59 16.67 -6.26 -12.14
C CYS A 59 17.18 -7.67 -11.72
N LEU A 60 17.11 -8.05 -10.43
CA LEU A 60 17.36 -9.45 -9.98
C LEU A 60 16.08 -10.31 -9.95
N LYS A 61 14.94 -9.69 -10.24
CA LYS A 61 13.60 -10.18 -9.98
C LYS A 61 12.85 -10.33 -11.30
N SER A 62 11.87 -11.22 -11.30
CA SER A 62 10.78 -11.36 -12.26
C SER A 62 10.46 -10.09 -13.09
N ALA A 63 11.17 -9.84 -14.19
CA ALA A 63 11.12 -8.53 -14.84
C ALA A 63 9.97 -8.41 -15.85
N GLY A 64 8.79 -8.01 -15.37
CA GLY A 64 7.88 -7.26 -16.22
C GLY A 64 8.53 -5.93 -16.58
N LEU A 65 8.61 -5.57 -17.86
CA LEU A 65 9.09 -4.23 -18.26
C LEU A 65 8.19 -3.17 -17.61
N GLY A 66 8.80 -2.13 -17.02
CA GLY A 66 8.06 -1.10 -16.29
C GLY A 66 7.14 -0.24 -17.16
N GLY A 67 6.20 0.45 -16.52
CA GLY A 67 5.22 1.31 -17.18
C GLY A 67 5.58 2.79 -17.27
N GLN A 68 6.72 3.23 -16.71
CA GLN A 68 7.23 4.58 -16.89
C GLN A 68 7.93 4.70 -18.25
N ALA A 69 7.13 4.57 -19.31
CA ALA A 69 7.56 4.52 -20.70
C ALA A 69 6.40 4.93 -21.62
N GLU A 70 6.69 5.19 -22.90
CA GLU A 70 5.67 5.49 -23.92
C GLU A 70 4.73 4.32 -24.22
N TYR A 71 5.24 3.09 -24.08
CA TYR A 71 4.49 1.88 -24.32
C TYR A 71 4.83 0.81 -23.29
N ILE A 72 3.84 0.01 -22.91
CA ILE A 72 4.00 -1.16 -22.04
C ILE A 72 3.35 -2.38 -22.68
N ARG A 73 3.97 -3.55 -22.51
CA ARG A 73 3.38 -4.83 -22.89
C ARG A 73 2.71 -5.46 -21.68
N VAL A 74 1.40 -5.68 -21.76
CA VAL A 74 0.60 -6.28 -20.66
C VAL A 74 0.26 -7.75 -20.99
N PRO A 75 0.85 -8.73 -20.29
CA PRO A 75 0.45 -10.14 -20.42
C PRO A 75 -0.97 -10.35 -19.87
N PHE A 76 -1.71 -11.29 -20.45
CA PHE A 76 -3.06 -11.67 -19.98
C PHE A 76 -3.98 -10.45 -19.79
N ALA A 77 -4.07 -9.59 -20.82
CA ALA A 77 -4.73 -8.29 -20.72
C ALA A 77 -6.19 -8.36 -20.21
N ASP A 78 -6.94 -9.41 -20.53
CA ASP A 78 -8.31 -9.64 -20.03
C ASP A 78 -8.42 -9.81 -18.49
N ILE A 79 -7.28 -10.03 -17.83
CA ILE A 79 -7.14 -10.15 -16.37
C ILE A 79 -6.45 -8.92 -15.78
N ASN A 80 -5.46 -8.36 -16.48
CA ASN A 80 -4.57 -7.33 -15.93
C ASN A 80 -4.90 -5.90 -16.39
N CYS A 81 -5.89 -5.70 -17.27
CA CYS A 81 -6.41 -4.39 -17.65
C CYS A 81 -7.83 -4.20 -17.13
N LEU A 82 -8.05 -3.08 -16.45
CA LEU A 82 -9.35 -2.57 -16.04
C LEU A 82 -9.82 -1.51 -17.04
N PRO A 83 -10.92 -1.74 -17.80
CA PRO A 83 -11.53 -0.70 -18.62
C PRO A 83 -11.99 0.51 -17.80
N ILE A 84 -11.69 1.71 -18.30
CA ILE A 84 -12.06 2.98 -17.65
C ILE A 84 -13.03 3.76 -18.55
N PRO A 85 -14.17 4.25 -18.03
CA PRO A 85 -15.07 5.13 -18.77
C PRO A 85 -14.38 6.41 -19.24
N ASN A 86 -14.73 6.90 -20.44
CA ASN A 86 -14.05 8.02 -21.11
C ASN A 86 -14.13 9.35 -20.34
N ASP A 87 -15.13 9.52 -19.48
CA ASP A 87 -15.38 10.70 -18.67
C ASP A 87 -14.59 10.74 -17.35
N VAL A 88 -13.89 9.65 -16.98
CA VAL A 88 -13.04 9.63 -15.79
C VAL A 88 -11.66 10.20 -16.12
N PRO A 89 -11.19 11.27 -15.44
CA PRO A 89 -9.86 11.83 -15.62
C PRO A 89 -8.73 10.82 -15.30
N ASP A 90 -7.61 10.91 -16.02
CA ASP A 90 -6.47 10.00 -15.86
C ASP A 90 -5.82 10.10 -14.47
N ASP A 91 -5.75 11.30 -13.92
CA ASP A 91 -5.26 11.58 -12.56
C ASP A 91 -6.18 11.07 -11.46
N LYS A 92 -7.39 10.59 -11.79
CA LYS A 92 -8.24 9.82 -10.87
C LYS A 92 -8.16 8.33 -11.13
N ALA A 93 -8.17 7.95 -12.41
CA ALA A 93 -8.20 6.54 -12.82
C ALA A 93 -6.87 5.82 -12.52
N LEU A 94 -5.72 6.48 -12.72
CA LEU A 94 -4.40 5.84 -12.64
C LEU A 94 -4.19 5.09 -11.32
N TYR A 95 -4.69 5.62 -10.21
CA TYR A 95 -4.46 5.05 -8.88
C TYR A 95 -5.24 3.76 -8.60
N LEU A 96 -6.13 3.34 -9.50
CA LEU A 96 -6.71 2.00 -9.54
C LEU A 96 -5.70 0.91 -9.94
N SER A 97 -4.52 1.29 -10.43
CA SER A 97 -3.43 0.35 -10.77
C SER A 97 -2.78 -0.30 -9.55
N ASP A 98 -2.81 0.40 -8.41
CA ASP A 98 -2.09 0.01 -7.19
C ASP A 98 -2.70 0.62 -5.93
N ILE A 99 -2.41 1.90 -5.65
CA ILE A 99 -2.52 2.43 -4.27
C ILE A 99 -3.96 2.49 -3.72
N ILE A 100 -4.99 2.69 -4.55
CA ILE A 100 -6.39 2.65 -4.10
C ILE A 100 -6.77 1.21 -3.69
N PRO A 101 -6.61 0.19 -4.56
CA PRO A 101 -6.77 -1.21 -4.19
C PRO A 101 -5.88 -1.67 -3.03
N THR A 102 -4.62 -1.22 -2.97
CA THR A 102 -3.67 -1.59 -1.92
C THR A 102 -4.08 -1.04 -0.55
N ALA A 103 -4.55 0.21 -0.50
CA ALA A 103 -5.13 0.77 0.72
C ALA A 103 -6.38 -0.01 1.16
N PHE A 104 -7.27 -0.33 0.22
CA PHE A 104 -8.46 -1.14 0.52
C PHE A 104 -8.10 -2.54 1.02
N HIS A 105 -7.11 -3.18 0.39
CA HIS A 105 -6.62 -4.50 0.79
C HIS A 105 -6.15 -4.48 2.23
N GLY A 106 -5.37 -3.47 2.63
CA GLY A 106 -4.94 -3.27 4.01
C GLY A 106 -6.11 -3.18 4.98
N CYS A 107 -7.10 -2.32 4.71
CA CYS A 107 -8.30 -2.23 5.53
C CYS A 107 -9.08 -3.55 5.59
N HIS A 108 -9.18 -4.26 4.46
CA HIS A 108 -9.90 -5.52 4.35
C HIS A 108 -9.24 -6.64 5.16
N ILE A 109 -7.94 -6.87 5.00
CA ILE A 109 -7.22 -7.89 5.77
C ILE A 109 -7.03 -7.47 7.24
N GLY A 110 -6.99 -6.16 7.50
CA GLY A 110 -7.06 -5.56 8.83
C GLY A 110 -8.42 -5.70 9.49
N ASN A 111 -9.43 -6.24 8.78
CA ASN A 111 -10.77 -6.48 9.27
C ASN A 111 -11.45 -5.20 9.81
N VAL A 112 -11.17 -4.06 9.16
CA VAL A 112 -11.83 -2.77 9.47
C VAL A 112 -13.32 -2.88 9.14
N LYS A 113 -14.16 -2.49 10.09
CA LYS A 113 -15.62 -2.59 10.02
C LYS A 113 -16.26 -1.35 10.63
N GLU A 114 -17.57 -1.24 10.43
CA GLU A 114 -18.40 -0.27 11.13
C GLU A 114 -18.12 -0.30 12.64
N GLY A 115 -17.88 0.86 13.23
CA GLY A 115 -17.59 0.99 14.66
C GLY A 115 -16.13 0.75 15.06
N SER A 116 -15.24 0.29 14.17
CA SER A 116 -13.83 0.05 14.50
C SER A 116 -13.09 1.33 14.89
N ILE A 117 -12.22 1.22 15.89
CA ILE A 117 -11.15 2.18 16.19
C ILE A 117 -9.88 1.71 15.47
N VAL A 118 -9.40 2.53 14.54
CA VAL A 118 -8.27 2.17 13.66
C VAL A 118 -7.07 3.05 13.96
N ALA A 119 -5.90 2.44 14.09
CA ALA A 119 -4.61 3.14 14.15
C ALA A 119 -3.80 2.82 12.89
N ILE A 120 -3.23 3.84 12.24
CA ILE A 120 -2.53 3.72 10.95
C ILE A 120 -1.10 4.23 11.12
N TRP A 121 -0.12 3.35 10.96
CA TRP A 121 1.30 3.71 10.98
C TRP A 121 1.78 4.07 9.57
N SER A 122 2.36 5.27 9.45
CA SER A 122 2.69 5.99 8.22
C SER A 122 1.46 6.51 7.46
N LEU A 123 1.45 7.82 7.24
CA LEU A 123 0.48 8.59 6.46
C LEU A 123 1.08 8.99 5.10
N GLY A 124 1.85 8.09 4.49
CA GLY A 124 2.17 8.17 3.07
C GLY A 124 0.91 7.97 2.18
N PRO A 125 1.07 7.88 0.85
CA PRO A 125 -0.08 7.75 -0.07
C PRO A 125 -1.04 6.61 0.29
N ILE A 126 -0.50 5.43 0.65
CA ILE A 126 -1.31 4.27 1.05
C ILE A 126 -2.01 4.53 2.38
N GLY A 127 -1.31 5.06 3.40
CA GLY A 127 -1.88 5.32 4.72
C GLY A 127 -3.00 6.37 4.71
N LEU A 128 -2.83 7.44 3.93
CA LEU A 128 -3.88 8.45 3.72
C LEU A 128 -5.11 7.86 3.01
N LEU A 129 -4.90 7.02 2.00
CA LEU A 129 -6.01 6.31 1.35
C LEU A 129 -6.65 5.25 2.26
N GLN A 130 -5.88 4.61 3.16
CA GLN A 130 -6.42 3.71 4.18
C GLN A 130 -7.34 4.47 5.13
N ALA A 131 -6.93 5.66 5.59
CA ALA A 131 -7.81 6.50 6.41
C ALA A 131 -9.12 6.84 5.67
N ARG A 132 -9.07 7.17 4.37
CA ARG A 132 -10.28 7.37 3.57
C ARG A 132 -11.14 6.11 3.47
N TRP A 133 -10.55 4.95 3.25
CA TRP A 133 -11.26 3.67 3.24
C TRP A 133 -11.87 3.33 4.60
N CYS A 134 -11.19 3.61 5.70
CA CYS A 134 -11.73 3.44 7.04
C CYS A 134 -13.00 4.27 7.26
N GLN A 135 -13.05 5.51 6.75
CA GLN A 135 -14.27 6.33 6.79
C GLN A 135 -15.41 5.69 6.00
N ILE A 136 -15.12 5.22 4.78
CA ILE A 136 -16.11 4.55 3.91
C ILE A 136 -16.62 3.25 4.53
N LEU A 137 -15.77 2.54 5.28
CA LEU A 137 -16.10 1.31 6.00
C LEU A 137 -16.78 1.55 7.34
N GLY A 138 -16.97 2.82 7.75
CA GLY A 138 -17.67 3.18 8.98
C GLY A 138 -16.84 3.10 10.25
N ALA A 139 -15.51 3.21 10.16
CA ALA A 139 -14.67 3.29 11.35
C ALA A 139 -15.10 4.48 12.22
N LYS A 140 -15.34 4.22 13.51
CA LYS A 140 -15.79 5.23 14.47
C LYS A 140 -14.70 6.26 14.78
N ARG A 141 -13.44 5.82 14.77
CA ARG A 141 -12.29 6.64 15.13
C ARG A 141 -11.08 6.18 14.35
N ILE A 142 -10.32 7.13 13.81
CA ILE A 142 -9.14 6.87 12.99
C ILE A 142 -8.00 7.74 13.53
N ILE A 143 -6.88 7.10 13.86
CA ILE A 143 -5.69 7.75 14.41
C ILE A 143 -4.53 7.48 13.47
N GLY A 144 -4.04 8.53 12.81
CA GLY A 144 -2.89 8.49 11.93
C GLY A 144 -1.58 8.77 12.67
N ILE A 145 -0.54 7.99 12.41
CA ILE A 145 0.77 8.11 13.07
C ILE A 145 1.81 8.34 11.97
N ASP A 146 2.51 9.47 12.03
CA ASP A 146 3.58 9.81 11.08
C ASP A 146 4.56 10.79 11.76
N TYR A 147 5.67 11.11 11.10
CA TYR A 147 6.66 12.08 11.53
C TYR A 147 6.75 13.31 10.62
N VAL A 148 6.16 13.25 9.44
CA VAL A 148 6.21 14.32 8.43
C VAL A 148 5.05 15.30 8.68
N PRO A 149 5.32 16.55 9.09
CA PRO A 149 4.27 17.51 9.41
C PRO A 149 3.28 17.76 8.27
N LYS A 150 3.75 17.74 7.01
CA LYS A 150 2.90 17.89 5.82
C LYS A 150 1.87 16.77 5.70
N ARG A 151 2.24 15.52 5.98
CA ARG A 151 1.35 14.36 5.93
C ARG A 151 0.30 14.42 7.04
N LEU A 152 0.74 14.75 8.26
CA LEU A 152 -0.15 14.99 9.41
C LEU A 152 -1.15 16.11 9.11
N LYS A 153 -0.69 17.22 8.51
CA LYS A 153 -1.55 18.34 8.10
C LYS A 153 -2.59 17.92 7.07
N ILE A 154 -2.22 17.12 6.06
CA ILE A 154 -3.16 16.59 5.06
C ILE A 154 -4.21 15.68 5.71
N ALA A 155 -3.78 14.79 6.61
CA ALA A 155 -4.69 13.93 7.36
C ALA A 155 -5.71 14.75 8.18
N HIS A 156 -5.27 15.80 8.84
CA HIS A 156 -6.17 16.69 9.58
C HIS A 156 -7.10 17.49 8.65
N GLN A 157 -6.56 18.13 7.60
CA GLN A 157 -7.32 19.06 6.75
C GLN A 157 -8.27 18.35 5.78
N SER A 158 -7.81 17.28 5.14
CA SER A 158 -8.56 16.59 4.08
C SER A 158 -9.41 15.45 4.62
N LEU A 159 -9.00 14.81 5.72
CA LEU A 159 -9.66 13.62 6.25
C LEU A 159 -10.24 13.84 7.66
N GLN A 160 -9.90 14.92 8.36
CA GLN A 160 -10.43 15.23 9.69
C GLN A 160 -10.21 14.07 10.69
N ILE A 161 -9.06 13.40 10.58
CA ILE A 161 -8.66 12.34 11.51
C ILE A 161 -7.72 12.86 12.59
N GLU A 162 -7.67 12.15 13.72
CA GLU A 162 -6.70 12.43 14.78
C GLU A 162 -5.30 11.98 14.34
N THR A 163 -4.27 12.68 14.82
CA THR A 163 -2.90 12.39 14.41
C THR A 163 -1.93 12.41 15.58
N ILE A 164 -0.93 11.52 15.56
CA ILE A 164 0.19 11.47 16.49
C ILE A 164 1.48 11.78 15.72
N ASN A 165 2.23 12.78 16.18
CA ASN A 165 3.57 13.05 15.68
C ASN A 165 4.60 12.28 16.52
N VAL A 166 5.24 11.28 15.92
CA VAL A 166 6.24 10.43 16.60
C VAL A 166 7.50 11.21 17.04
N LYS A 167 7.74 12.40 16.48
CA LYS A 167 8.87 13.27 16.89
C LYS A 167 8.56 14.10 18.14
N GLU A 168 7.29 14.20 18.53
CA GLU A 168 6.85 15.10 19.61
C GLU A 168 6.46 14.34 20.88
N CYS A 169 6.22 13.03 20.80
CA CYS A 169 5.74 12.23 21.92
C CYS A 169 6.11 10.74 21.81
N ASP A 170 5.94 10.02 22.91
CA ASP A 170 5.96 8.56 22.92
C ASP A 170 4.66 8.05 22.28
N THR A 171 4.77 7.50 21.07
CA THR A 171 3.63 7.05 20.26
C THR A 171 2.80 6.00 20.98
N MET A 172 3.45 4.98 21.57
CA MET A 172 2.77 3.88 22.26
C MET A 172 1.96 4.40 23.43
N LYS A 173 2.60 5.20 24.30
CA LYS A 173 1.96 5.77 25.47
C LYS A 173 0.79 6.67 25.07
N THR A 174 1.02 7.58 24.12
CA THR A 174 0.01 8.53 23.64
C THR A 174 -1.20 7.81 23.05
N LEU A 175 -0.98 6.80 22.21
CA LEU A 175 -2.08 6.03 21.63
C LEU A 175 -2.89 5.28 22.71
N LEU A 176 -2.23 4.69 23.70
CA LEU A 176 -2.91 3.97 24.78
C LEU A 176 -3.64 4.91 25.75
N GLU A 177 -3.19 6.16 25.90
CA GLU A 177 -3.93 7.21 26.60
C GLU A 177 -5.17 7.65 25.81
N MET A 178 -5.03 7.80 24.48
CA MET A 178 -6.15 8.12 23.58
C MET A 178 -7.17 6.99 23.50
N VAL A 179 -6.72 5.74 23.42
CA VAL A 179 -7.54 4.53 23.27
C VAL A 179 -7.15 3.52 24.35
N PRO A 180 -7.72 3.65 25.56
CA PRO A 180 -7.47 2.69 26.63
C PRO A 180 -7.83 1.27 26.19
N GLY A 181 -6.82 0.40 26.11
CA GLY A 181 -6.96 -0.99 25.65
C GLY A 181 -6.48 -1.27 24.23
N GLY A 182 -6.13 -0.24 23.45
CA GLY A 182 -5.58 -0.35 22.10
C GLY A 182 -6.61 -0.32 20.97
N ALA A 183 -6.14 -0.16 19.73
CA ALA A 183 -6.97 -0.10 18.53
C ALA A 183 -7.57 -1.47 18.16
N ASP A 184 -8.78 -1.50 17.59
CA ASP A 184 -9.40 -2.71 17.02
C ASP A 184 -8.57 -3.27 15.86
N CYS A 185 -8.13 -2.35 14.99
CA CYS A 185 -7.42 -2.62 13.76
C CYS A 185 -6.18 -1.72 13.71
N SER A 186 -5.01 -2.33 13.54
CA SER A 186 -3.76 -1.60 13.35
C SER A 186 -3.25 -1.83 11.93
N LEU A 187 -3.15 -0.75 11.15
CA LEU A 187 -2.75 -0.81 9.76
C LEU A 187 -1.29 -0.33 9.64
N GLN A 188 -0.40 -1.23 9.23
CA GLN A 188 0.99 -0.92 8.94
C GLN A 188 1.09 -0.59 7.44
N ALA A 189 1.44 0.66 7.13
CA ALA A 189 1.69 1.18 5.79
C ALA A 189 3.08 1.85 5.72
N VAL A 190 4.02 1.35 6.51
CA VAL A 190 5.37 1.88 6.66
C VAL A 190 6.31 1.18 5.69
N ASP A 191 7.08 1.93 4.92
CA ASP A 191 8.13 1.37 4.07
C ASP A 191 9.46 1.19 4.83
N PHE A 192 10.38 0.43 4.23
CA PHE A 192 11.72 0.19 4.78
C PHE A 192 12.59 1.46 4.95
N ASN A 193 12.19 2.62 4.42
CA ASN A 193 12.95 3.87 4.54
C ASN A 193 12.48 4.72 5.74
N TYR A 194 11.33 4.41 6.35
CA TYR A 194 10.82 5.11 7.52
C TYR A 194 11.81 5.13 8.69
N SER A 195 12.58 4.06 8.85
CA SER A 195 13.65 3.94 9.84
C SER A 195 14.85 4.87 9.58
N LYS A 196 15.17 5.14 8.31
CA LYS A 196 16.29 6.03 7.94
C LYS A 196 16.03 7.49 8.30
N SER A 197 14.78 7.94 8.26
CA SER A 197 14.43 9.33 8.61
C SER A 197 14.33 9.55 10.12
N LEU A 198 13.95 8.54 10.90
CA LEU A 198 13.69 8.71 12.32
C LEU A 198 14.93 8.70 13.21
N LEU A 199 15.94 7.86 12.96
CA LEU A 199 16.87 7.53 14.04
C LEU A 199 18.39 7.47 13.76
N TYR A 200 18.93 7.30 12.54
CA TYR A 200 20.41 7.18 12.40
C TYR A 200 20.97 7.70 11.07
N LYS A 201 21.88 8.70 11.15
CA LYS A 201 22.69 9.21 10.01
C LYS A 201 23.81 8.26 9.57
N ASP A 202 24.02 7.15 10.28
CA ASP A 202 25.21 6.30 10.10
C ASP A 202 24.83 4.96 9.46
N GLU A 203 25.15 4.81 8.16
CA GLU A 203 24.73 3.73 7.24
C GLU A 203 25.04 2.29 7.70
N ARG A 204 25.81 2.10 8.78
CA ARG A 204 26.37 0.80 9.17
C ARG A 204 25.61 0.04 10.27
N SER A 205 24.64 0.66 10.94
CA SER A 205 23.78 -0.02 11.95
C SER A 205 22.35 -0.30 11.46
N LEU A 206 22.10 -0.09 10.16
CA LEU A 206 20.90 0.59 9.68
C LEU A 206 19.62 -0.24 9.45
N GLN A 207 19.59 -1.57 9.61
CA GLN A 207 18.54 -2.34 8.92
C GLN A 207 17.85 -3.47 9.70
N SER A 208 18.20 -3.72 10.96
CA SER A 208 17.61 -4.85 11.71
C SER A 208 16.84 -4.47 12.98
N THR A 209 17.00 -3.27 13.54
CA THR A 209 16.37 -2.90 14.82
C THR A 209 15.10 -2.06 14.65
N ALA A 210 15.11 -1.07 13.75
CA ALA A 210 13.98 -0.16 13.60
C ALA A 210 12.69 -0.81 13.06
N ASP A 211 12.80 -1.80 12.17
CA ASP A 211 11.66 -2.59 11.68
C ASP A 211 11.01 -3.43 12.80
N VAL A 212 11.82 -3.86 13.77
CA VAL A 212 11.39 -4.59 14.97
C VAL A 212 10.61 -3.67 15.90
N ASP A 213 11.06 -2.42 16.03
CA ASP A 213 10.48 -1.44 16.96
C ASP A 213 9.05 -1.07 16.58
N ILE A 214 8.78 -0.80 15.30
CA ILE A 214 7.43 -0.44 14.83
C ILE A 214 6.45 -1.61 14.97
N LEU A 215 6.85 -2.82 14.59
CA LEU A 215 5.96 -3.98 14.70
C LEU A 215 5.68 -4.32 16.17
N THR A 216 6.68 -4.17 17.04
CA THR A 216 6.51 -4.34 18.50
C THR A 216 5.55 -3.30 19.06
N GLU A 217 5.67 -2.04 18.65
CA GLU A 217 4.76 -0.98 19.01
C GLU A 217 3.32 -1.27 18.56
N ILE A 218 3.13 -1.66 17.29
CA ILE A 218 1.84 -2.04 16.73
C ILE A 218 1.21 -3.20 17.53
N ILE A 219 2.01 -4.23 17.84
CA ILE A 219 1.56 -5.38 18.63
C ILE A 219 1.12 -4.94 20.02
N ALA A 220 1.86 -4.04 20.68
CA ALA A 220 1.50 -3.50 21.98
C ALA A 220 0.21 -2.66 21.93
N CYS A 221 0.07 -1.84 20.89
CA CYS A 221 -1.01 -0.88 20.68
C CYS A 221 -2.32 -1.48 20.14
N THR A 222 -2.30 -2.71 19.63
CA THR A 222 -3.51 -3.40 19.14
C THR A 222 -4.26 -4.03 20.31
N ARG A 223 -5.58 -3.93 20.39
CA ARG A 223 -6.31 -4.54 21.51
C ARG A 223 -6.28 -6.07 21.50
N LYS A 224 -6.68 -6.68 22.62
CA LYS A 224 -6.94 -8.13 22.68
C LYS A 224 -7.97 -8.55 21.62
N CYS A 225 -7.71 -9.66 20.93
CA CYS A 225 -8.48 -10.15 19.78
C CYS A 225 -8.56 -9.15 18.61
N GLY A 226 -7.66 -8.17 18.55
CA GLY A 226 -7.55 -7.20 17.46
C GLY A 226 -6.80 -7.77 16.24
N THR A 227 -6.79 -7.00 15.16
CA THR A 227 -6.17 -7.40 13.89
C THR A 227 -5.09 -6.41 13.47
N ILE A 228 -3.99 -6.93 12.93
CA ILE A 228 -2.88 -6.15 12.36
C ILE A 228 -2.78 -6.48 10.88
N SER A 229 -2.86 -5.47 10.01
CA SER A 229 -2.58 -5.62 8.58
C SER A 229 -1.17 -5.11 8.27
N ILE A 230 -0.39 -5.89 7.52
CA ILE A 230 0.96 -5.51 7.10
C ILE A 230 1.01 -5.36 5.58
N ILE A 231 1.09 -4.11 5.11
CA ILE A 231 1.16 -3.78 3.68
C ILE A 231 2.51 -3.17 3.30
N GLY A 232 3.22 -2.59 4.27
CA GLY A 232 4.57 -2.08 4.09
C GLY A 232 5.55 -3.12 3.54
N ASP A 233 6.48 -2.68 2.70
CA ASP A 233 7.49 -3.55 2.11
C ASP A 233 8.63 -3.82 3.10
N TYR A 234 8.92 -5.10 3.34
CA TYR A 234 10.01 -5.57 4.19
C TYR A 234 11.04 -6.30 3.33
N ASN A 235 12.27 -5.82 3.34
CA ASN A 235 13.36 -6.39 2.53
C ASN A 235 14.22 -7.42 3.28
N ASN A 236 14.11 -7.49 4.62
CA ASN A 236 14.99 -8.29 5.48
C ASN A 236 14.21 -9.16 6.48
N VAL A 237 14.89 -10.16 7.03
CA VAL A 237 14.39 -10.93 8.17
C VAL A 237 14.39 -10.02 9.40
N ILE A 238 13.24 -9.92 10.06
CA ILE A 238 13.07 -9.19 11.32
C ILE A 238 13.35 -10.18 12.47
N ASN A 239 14.33 -9.85 13.32
CA ASN A 239 14.63 -10.64 14.51
C ASN A 239 13.85 -10.09 15.72
N HIS A 240 13.44 -10.93 16.67
CA HIS A 240 12.81 -10.51 17.95
C HIS A 240 11.33 -10.06 17.92
N ILE A 241 10.50 -10.61 17.03
CA ILE A 241 9.04 -10.41 17.09
C ILE A 241 8.50 -10.90 18.45
N PRO A 242 7.68 -10.10 19.18
CA PRO A 242 7.16 -10.46 20.50
C PRO A 242 6.01 -11.50 20.40
N ILE A 243 6.35 -12.73 20.01
CA ILE A 243 5.41 -13.86 19.85
C ILE A 243 4.55 -14.09 21.10
N ARG A 244 5.13 -13.88 22.29
CA ARG A 244 4.38 -13.97 23.56
C ARG A 244 3.18 -13.02 23.58
N LEU A 245 3.35 -11.76 23.18
CA LEU A 245 2.26 -10.79 23.18
C LEU A 245 1.20 -11.15 22.14
N ILE A 246 1.61 -11.66 20.97
CA ILE A 246 0.70 -12.14 19.93
C ILE A 246 -0.20 -13.25 20.47
N MET A 247 0.39 -14.24 21.14
CA MET A 247 -0.33 -15.35 21.77
C MET A 247 -1.22 -14.87 22.93
N GLU A 248 -0.68 -14.12 23.89
CA GLU A 248 -1.41 -13.67 25.10
C GLU A 248 -2.59 -12.74 24.77
N LYS A 249 -2.51 -11.99 23.67
CA LYS A 249 -3.56 -11.07 23.23
C LYS A 249 -4.47 -11.68 22.16
N ASN A 250 -4.22 -12.91 21.72
CA ASN A 250 -4.97 -13.57 20.64
C ASN A 250 -5.06 -12.71 19.37
N LEU A 251 -3.93 -12.17 18.92
CA LEU A 251 -3.88 -11.25 17.78
C LEU A 251 -3.97 -11.99 16.45
N ARG A 252 -4.63 -11.38 15.48
CA ARG A 252 -4.58 -11.77 14.07
C ARG A 252 -3.59 -10.88 13.34
N ILE A 253 -2.59 -11.45 12.69
CA ILE A 253 -1.62 -10.71 11.87
C ILE A 253 -1.71 -11.24 10.45
N ILE A 254 -2.01 -10.37 9.49
CA ILE A 254 -2.12 -10.73 8.07
C ILE A 254 -1.35 -9.69 7.27
N GLY A 255 -0.47 -10.15 6.38
CA GLY A 255 0.25 -9.27 5.47
C GLY A 255 0.27 -9.81 4.06
N GLY A 256 0.59 -8.97 3.10
CA GLY A 256 0.70 -9.39 1.71
C GLY A 256 0.61 -8.26 0.70
N GLN A 257 1.04 -8.58 -0.51
CA GLN A 257 0.83 -7.75 -1.69
C GLN A 257 -0.66 -7.70 -2.04
N SER A 258 -1.13 -6.55 -2.50
CA SER A 258 -2.53 -6.32 -2.83
C SER A 258 -3.01 -7.22 -3.96
N HIS A 259 -4.16 -7.88 -3.75
CA HIS A 259 -4.88 -8.61 -4.79
C HIS A 259 -5.66 -7.63 -5.71
N THR A 260 -4.96 -6.70 -6.35
CA THR A 260 -5.52 -5.55 -7.09
C THR A 260 -6.76 -5.87 -7.93
N GLN A 261 -6.67 -6.89 -8.79
CA GLN A 261 -7.73 -7.30 -9.71
C GLN A 261 -9.01 -7.71 -8.98
N LYS A 262 -8.91 -8.29 -7.77
CA LYS A 262 -10.04 -8.69 -6.92
C LYS A 262 -10.85 -7.47 -6.47
N TYR A 263 -10.20 -6.34 -6.27
CA TYR A 263 -10.80 -5.16 -5.65
C TYR A 263 -11.30 -4.12 -6.64
N TRP A 264 -10.99 -4.26 -7.93
CA TRP A 264 -11.41 -3.31 -8.95
C TRP A 264 -12.90 -3.03 -9.01
N PRO A 265 -13.83 -4.01 -8.89
CA PRO A 265 -15.26 -3.69 -8.92
C PRO A 265 -15.65 -2.69 -7.83
N THR A 266 -15.17 -2.90 -6.60
CA THR A 266 -15.42 -2.02 -5.46
C THR A 266 -14.70 -0.67 -5.63
N CYS A 267 -13.41 -0.70 -5.97
CA CYS A 267 -12.60 0.51 -6.07
C CYS A 267 -13.07 1.42 -7.20
N LEU A 268 -13.35 0.87 -8.38
CA LEU A 268 -13.87 1.63 -9.52
C LEU A 268 -15.21 2.27 -9.17
N HIS A 269 -16.14 1.52 -8.57
CA HIS A 269 -17.42 2.08 -8.13
C HIS A 269 -17.25 3.26 -7.17
N LYS A 270 -16.33 3.15 -6.20
CA LYS A 270 -16.06 4.22 -5.22
C LYS A 270 -15.38 5.44 -5.84
N VAL A 271 -14.56 5.26 -6.87
CA VAL A 271 -14.01 6.37 -7.65
C VAL A 271 -15.08 7.06 -8.50
N LEU A 272 -15.92 6.27 -9.20
CA LEU A 272 -16.98 6.81 -10.07
C LEU A 272 -18.05 7.58 -9.28
N SER A 273 -18.38 7.12 -8.07
CA SER A 273 -19.33 7.82 -7.18
C SER A 273 -18.75 9.06 -6.51
N GLY A 274 -17.44 9.31 -6.63
CA GLY A 274 -16.76 10.42 -5.95
C GLY A 274 -16.52 10.20 -4.45
N GLU A 275 -16.83 9.02 -3.92
CA GLU A 275 -16.53 8.66 -2.53
C GLU A 275 -15.00 8.59 -2.29
N ILE A 276 -14.24 8.20 -3.32
CA ILE A 276 -12.78 8.23 -3.35
C ILE A 276 -12.33 9.17 -4.46
N ASP A 277 -11.72 10.27 -4.06
CA ASP A 277 -10.92 11.12 -4.94
C ASP A 277 -9.47 11.01 -4.49
N PRO A 278 -8.55 10.42 -5.28
CA PRO A 278 -7.15 10.27 -4.91
C PRO A 278 -6.35 11.57 -5.11
N THR A 279 -6.90 12.61 -5.73
CA THR A 279 -6.13 13.80 -6.12
C THR A 279 -5.52 14.57 -4.95
N PHE A 280 -6.08 14.44 -3.73
CA PHE A 280 -5.56 15.12 -2.55
C PHE A 280 -4.15 14.65 -2.11
N ILE A 281 -3.67 13.51 -2.59
CA ILE A 281 -2.30 13.02 -2.32
C ILE A 281 -1.32 13.38 -3.42
N ILE A 282 -1.78 13.94 -4.54
CA ILE A 282 -0.92 14.33 -5.66
C ILE A 282 -0.24 15.64 -5.29
N THR A 283 1.09 15.61 -5.25
CA THR A 283 1.91 16.79 -4.96
C THR A 283 2.58 17.35 -6.20
N HIS A 284 2.87 16.49 -7.18
CA HIS A 284 3.57 16.86 -8.40
C HIS A 284 2.93 16.18 -9.62
N SER A 285 2.86 16.91 -10.72
CA SER A 285 2.48 16.39 -12.03
C SER A 285 3.50 16.88 -13.05
N PHE A 286 4.06 15.97 -13.86
CA PHE A 286 5.12 16.33 -14.80
C PHE A 286 5.16 15.43 -16.02
N ASN A 287 5.75 15.95 -17.09
CA ASN A 287 6.02 15.19 -18.31
C ASN A 287 7.20 14.23 -18.09
N ILE A 288 7.11 13.01 -18.65
CA ILE A 288 8.15 11.97 -18.55
C ILE A 288 9.57 12.44 -18.90
N ASN A 289 9.72 13.48 -19.74
CA ASN A 289 11.02 14.08 -20.08
C ASN A 289 11.76 14.67 -18.86
N HIS A 290 11.07 14.93 -17.76
CA HIS A 290 11.65 15.45 -16.52
C HIS A 290 11.87 14.37 -15.46
N LEU A 291 11.61 13.10 -15.77
CA LEU A 291 11.58 12.00 -14.80
C LEU A 291 12.85 11.91 -13.93
N SER A 292 14.04 12.09 -14.51
CA SER A 292 15.31 12.05 -13.76
C SER A 292 15.36 13.08 -12.65
N ASN A 293 14.95 14.32 -12.93
CA ASN A 293 15.00 15.43 -11.97
C ASN A 293 14.05 15.20 -10.80
N TYR A 294 12.92 14.53 -11.05
CA TYR A 294 11.93 14.25 -10.02
C TYR A 294 12.27 13.03 -9.16
N TYR A 295 13.01 12.05 -9.68
CA TYR A 295 13.49 10.94 -8.84
C TYR A 295 14.46 11.41 -7.75
N GLU A 296 15.24 12.46 -8.00
CA GLU A 296 16.08 13.10 -6.99
C GLU A 296 15.22 13.82 -5.93
N GLN A 297 14.10 14.43 -6.34
CA GLN A 297 13.16 15.10 -5.44
C GLN A 297 12.28 14.12 -4.63
N LEU A 298 12.02 12.90 -5.13
CA LEU A 298 11.26 11.88 -4.39
C LEU A 298 11.94 11.43 -3.07
N ILE A 299 13.19 11.83 -2.86
CA ILE A 299 13.94 11.60 -1.62
C ILE A 299 13.57 12.66 -0.55
N ASP A 300 12.91 13.76 -0.94
CA ASP A 300 12.45 14.78 0.00
C ASP A 300 11.16 14.37 0.74
N GLU A 301 10.98 14.91 1.94
CA GLU A 301 9.76 14.70 2.74
C GLU A 301 8.56 15.52 2.22
N GLU A 302 8.74 16.31 1.16
CA GLU A 302 7.71 17.18 0.60
C GLU A 302 6.84 16.47 -0.45
N THR A 303 7.37 15.45 -1.10
CA THR A 303 6.68 14.72 -2.17
C THR A 303 5.89 13.54 -1.61
N LEU A 304 4.58 13.49 -1.89
CA LEU A 304 3.71 12.36 -1.54
C LEU A 304 3.49 11.44 -2.75
N LYS A 305 2.95 11.99 -3.83
CA LYS A 305 2.69 11.23 -5.05
C LYS A 305 2.86 12.10 -6.27
N CYS A 306 3.52 11.53 -7.27
CA CYS A 306 3.71 12.13 -8.58
C CYS A 306 2.76 11.50 -9.60
N PHE A 307 2.23 12.33 -10.50
CA PHE A 307 1.56 11.91 -11.72
C PHE A 307 2.50 12.18 -12.91
N ILE A 308 2.79 11.14 -13.70
CA ILE A 308 3.69 11.25 -14.84
C ILE A 308 2.85 11.19 -16.11
N GLN A 309 2.91 12.26 -16.90
CA GLN A 309 2.26 12.33 -18.20
C GLN A 309 3.27 12.01 -19.30
N VAL A 310 2.93 11.07 -20.18
CA VAL A 310 3.84 10.60 -21.24
C VAL A 310 3.62 11.35 -22.56
N GLN A 311 2.41 11.82 -22.81
CA GLN A 311 2.05 12.59 -24.02
C GLN A 311 1.28 13.86 -23.61
N ASN A 312 1.57 14.98 -24.28
CA ASN A 312 0.88 16.27 -24.07
C ASN A 312 -0.59 16.20 -24.49
#